data_AF-Q5BYF2-F1
#
_entry.id   AF-Q5BYF2-F1
#
_cell.length_a   1.000
_cell.length_b   1.000
_cell.length_c   1.000
_cell.angle_alpha   90.00
_cell.angle_beta   90.00
_cell.angle_gamma   90.00
#
_symmetry.space_group_name_H-M   'P 1'
#
loop_
_entity.id
_entity.type
_entity.pdbx_description
1 polymer ?
#
loop_
_entity_poly.entity_id
_entity_poly.type
_entity_poly.pdbx_seq_one_letter_code
_entity_poly.pdbx_strand_id
1 'polypeptide(L)'
;FTLVICCMIHTMGNNNDDENFANNLEGCCRYSTSKAGMDGLDKATIMEIILENSKGSKFYENELRRERTLRQQIEQKLKIIKSLTPAMLQNGEVEADNILKNLKPKRCFSRSIVHVDMDAFYAAVEIRDQPELRHHPVAVGSNSMLSTSNYIARRFGVRAGLPGFLGKKLCPQLKIIPC
;
A
#
# COMPACT_ATOMS: atom_id res chain seq x y z
N PHE A 1 5.40 -31.00 13.60
CA PHE A 1 4.41 -29.92 13.46
C PHE A 1 4.41 -28.91 14.61
N THR A 2 5.19 -29.13 15.67
CA THR A 2 5.45 -28.18 16.77
C THR A 2 6.36 -27.00 16.39
N LEU A 3 7.08 -27.09 15.27
CA LEU A 3 8.05 -26.05 14.86
C LEU A 3 7.42 -24.81 14.19
N VAL A 4 6.22 -24.92 13.62
CA VAL A 4 5.61 -23.79 12.88
C VAL A 4 4.88 -22.82 13.81
N ILE A 5 4.36 -23.32 14.94
CA ILE A 5 3.67 -22.48 15.93
C ILE A 5 4.68 -21.69 16.78
N CYS A 6 5.87 -22.25 17.06
CA CYS A 6 6.91 -21.54 17.81
C CYS A 6 7.44 -20.30 17.07
N CYS A 7 7.51 -20.35 15.73
CA CYS A 7 8.00 -19.21 14.95
C CYS A 7 7.03 -18.01 14.98
N MET A 8 5.71 -18.23 15.03
CA MET A 8 4.73 -17.14 15.11
C MET A 8 4.69 -16.46 16.48
N ILE A 9 5.02 -17.17 17.57
CA ILE A 9 5.07 -16.58 18.91
C ILE A 9 6.42 -15.86 19.14
N HIS A 10 7.52 -16.36 18.56
CA HIS A 10 8.83 -15.70 18.66
C HIS A 10 9.02 -14.49 17.74
N THR A 11 8.24 -14.32 16.67
CA THR A 11 8.26 -13.11 15.84
C THR A 11 7.44 -11.94 16.40
N MET A 12 6.94 -12.03 17.64
CA MET A 12 6.39 -10.87 18.35
C MET A 12 7.47 -10.03 19.07
N GLY A 13 8.75 -10.40 18.95
CA GLY A 13 9.88 -9.65 19.51
C GLY A 13 10.74 -8.98 18.45
N ASN A 14 10.25 -7.86 17.88
CA ASN A 14 10.96 -6.71 17.30
C ASN A 14 10.15 -6.11 16.14
N ASN A 15 9.04 -5.44 16.45
CA ASN A 15 8.38 -4.48 15.56
C ASN A 15 8.12 -3.15 16.29
N ASN A 16 8.87 -2.86 17.36
CA ASN A 16 8.69 -1.64 18.15
C ASN A 16 9.02 -0.38 17.33
N ASP A 17 9.85 -0.48 16.30
CA ASP A 17 10.25 0.68 15.48
C ASP A 17 9.22 0.98 14.38
N ASP A 18 8.62 -0.05 13.76
CA ASP A 18 7.57 0.10 12.75
C ASP A 18 6.21 0.49 13.34
N GLU A 19 5.86 -0.04 14.53
CA GLU A 19 4.65 0.37 15.26
C GLU A 19 4.73 1.82 15.73
N ASN A 20 5.90 2.28 16.20
CA ASN A 20 6.08 3.66 16.66
C ASN A 20 6.08 4.68 15.50
N PHE A 21 6.57 4.31 14.31
CA PHE A 21 6.52 5.19 13.14
C PHE A 21 5.11 5.27 12.54
N ALA A 22 4.36 4.16 12.54
CA ALA A 22 2.95 4.12 12.12
C ALA A 22 2.02 4.90 13.07
N ASN A 23 2.37 4.97 14.35
CA ASN A 23 1.62 5.72 15.36
C ASN A 23 1.89 7.24 15.33
N ASN A 24 3.02 7.69 14.78
CA ASN A 24 3.40 9.12 14.78
C ASN A 24 3.10 9.87 13.48
N LEU A 25 2.78 9.20 12.37
CA LEU A 25 2.26 9.88 11.17
C LEU A 25 0.73 9.86 11.16
N GLU A 26 0.18 10.59 12.11
CA GLU A 26 -1.22 11.00 12.14
C GLU A 26 -1.51 11.90 10.94
N GLY A 27 -2.19 11.38 9.91
CA GLY A 27 -2.53 12.20 8.74
C GLY A 27 -3.05 11.41 7.54
N CYS A 28 -4.32 11.67 7.22
CA CYS A 28 -4.90 11.77 5.88
C CYS A 28 -3.86 11.80 4.72
N CYS A 29 -4.16 11.06 3.63
CA CYS A 29 -3.29 10.78 2.48
C CYS A 29 -2.26 9.67 2.75
N ARG A 30 -2.75 8.44 2.99
CA ARG A 30 -1.91 7.24 3.14
C ARG A 30 -1.09 6.98 1.88
N TYR A 31 0.11 7.53 1.88
CA TYR A 31 1.11 7.24 0.88
C TYR A 31 1.80 5.92 1.22
N SER A 32 1.89 5.03 0.24
CA SER A 32 2.55 3.74 0.37
C SER A 32 3.72 3.64 -0.62
N THR A 33 4.79 3.00 -0.19
CA THR A 33 5.96 2.63 -1.00
C THR A 33 5.94 1.15 -1.41
N SER A 34 4.86 0.41 -1.13
CA SER A 34 4.76 -1.04 -1.37
C SER A 34 4.68 -1.47 -2.85
N LYS A 35 5.05 -0.59 -3.79
CA LYS A 35 4.97 -0.84 -5.23
C LYS A 35 6.37 -1.08 -5.77
N ALA A 36 6.51 -1.99 -6.73
CA ALA A 36 7.81 -2.32 -7.33
C ALA A 36 8.58 -1.09 -7.81
N GLY A 37 9.87 -1.02 -7.47
CA GLY A 37 10.76 0.08 -7.85
C GLY A 37 10.60 1.34 -7.00
N MET A 38 10.12 1.21 -5.77
CA MET A 38 9.99 2.29 -4.78
C MET A 38 10.75 1.99 -3.48
N ASP A 39 11.71 1.07 -3.54
CA ASP A 39 12.51 0.66 -2.39
C ASP A 39 13.54 1.75 -2.02
N GLY A 40 13.79 1.94 -0.73
CA GLY A 40 14.79 2.89 -0.22
C GLY A 40 14.41 4.38 -0.30
N LEU A 41 13.14 4.70 -0.57
CA LEU A 41 12.65 6.07 -0.57
C LEU A 41 12.47 6.63 0.84
N ASP A 42 12.78 7.91 1.02
CA ASP A 42 12.43 8.65 2.23
C ASP A 42 10.92 8.92 2.25
N LYS A 43 10.19 7.99 2.86
CA LYS A 43 8.74 8.07 3.01
C LYS A 43 8.33 9.29 3.82
N ALA A 44 9.14 9.72 4.79
CA ALA A 44 8.79 10.84 5.67
C ALA A 44 8.71 12.14 4.88
N THR A 45 9.76 12.46 4.11
CA THR A 45 9.80 13.66 3.28
C THR A 45 8.69 13.66 2.22
N ILE A 46 8.44 12.52 1.56
CA ILE A 46 7.37 12.42 0.57
C ILE A 46 6.00 12.69 1.21
N MET A 47 5.75 12.12 2.39
CA MET A 47 4.49 12.33 3.10
C MET A 47 4.33 13.77 3.58
N GLU A 48 5.40 14.41 4.04
CA GLU A 48 5.39 15.83 4.42
C GLU A 48 5.00 16.72 3.24
N ILE A 49 5.63 16.55 2.07
CA ILE A 49 5.29 17.31 0.86
C ILE A 49 3.83 17.11 0.47
N ILE A 50 3.34 15.86 0.51
CA ILE A 50 1.95 15.54 0.18
C ILE A 50 1.00 16.23 1.17
N LEU A 51 1.31 16.17 2.47
CA LEU A 51 0.49 16.73 3.53
C LEU A 51 0.41 18.25 3.40
N GLU A 52 1.55 18.93 3.26
CA GLU A 52 1.62 20.39 3.08
C GLU A 52 0.80 20.87 1.89
N ASN A 53 0.87 20.16 0.76
CA ASN A 53 0.15 20.53 -0.45
C ASN A 53 -1.32 20.05 -0.49
N SER A 54 -1.75 19.24 0.49
CA SER A 54 -3.13 18.74 0.59
C SER A 54 -3.94 19.45 1.67
N LYS A 55 -3.27 20.00 2.70
CA LYS A 55 -3.90 20.60 3.88
C LYS A 55 -4.86 21.73 3.49
N GLY A 56 -6.05 21.71 4.10
CA GLY A 56 -7.11 22.71 3.85
C GLY A 56 -7.96 22.46 2.60
N SER A 57 -7.72 21.37 1.85
CA SER A 57 -8.60 20.96 0.76
C SER A 57 -9.83 20.18 1.26
N LYS A 58 -10.93 20.21 0.49
CA LYS A 58 -12.11 19.35 0.75
C LYS A 58 -11.75 17.85 0.73
N PHE A 59 -10.75 17.47 -0.09
CA PHE A 59 -10.24 16.11 -0.13
C PHE A 59 -9.60 15.74 1.21
N TYR A 60 -8.74 16.61 1.73
CA TYR A 60 -8.07 16.43 3.03
C TYR A 60 -9.08 16.31 4.18
N GLU A 61 -10.10 17.17 4.23
CA GLU A 61 -11.17 17.09 5.22
C GLU A 61 -11.94 15.77 5.16
N ASN A 62 -12.24 15.28 3.95
CA ASN A 62 -12.93 14.01 3.76
C ASN A 62 -12.08 12.82 4.20
N GLU A 63 -10.78 12.84 3.91
CA GLU A 63 -9.86 11.81 4.37
C GLU A 63 -9.68 11.82 5.89
N LEU A 64 -9.65 12.98 6.54
CA LEU A 64 -9.70 13.08 8.01
C LEU A 64 -10.99 12.47 8.58
N ARG A 65 -12.14 12.72 7.93
CA ARG A 65 -13.40 12.09 8.32
C ARG A 65 -13.34 10.57 8.20
N ARG A 66 -12.81 10.04 7.09
CA ARG A 66 -12.62 8.59 6.89
C ARG A 66 -11.69 7.99 7.93
N GLU A 67 -10.61 8.68 8.26
CA GLU A 67 -9.67 8.24 9.29
C GLU A 67 -10.33 8.13 10.66
N ARG A 68 -11.15 9.11 11.06
CA ARG A 68 -11.93 9.06 12.31
C ARG A 68 -12.85 7.83 12.34
N THR A 69 -13.58 7.58 11.25
CA THR A 69 -14.46 6.40 11.16
C THR A 69 -13.67 5.10 11.26
N LEU A 70 -12.53 5.01 10.58
CA LEU A 70 -11.67 3.83 10.66
C LEU A 70 -11.14 3.60 12.08
N ARG A 71 -10.69 4.67 12.75
CA ARG A 71 -10.23 4.60 14.15
C ARG A 71 -11.33 4.10 15.09
N GLN A 72 -12.55 4.60 14.93
CA GLN A 72 -13.70 4.12 15.69
C GLN A 72 -13.95 2.62 15.48
N GLN A 73 -13.86 2.14 14.23
CA GLN A 73 -13.98 0.72 13.93
C GLN A 73 -12.85 -0.12 14.56
N ILE A 74 -11.61 0.37 14.50
CA ILE A 74 -10.46 -0.29 15.14
C ILE A 74 -10.69 -0.39 16.64
N GLU A 75 -11.10 0.70 17.30
CA GLU A 75 -11.36 0.70 18.73
C GLU A 75 -12.47 -0.29 19.13
N GLN A 76 -13.54 -0.35 18.34
CA GLN A 76 -14.62 -1.34 18.53
C GLN A 76 -14.09 -2.78 18.40
N LYS A 77 -13.29 -3.07 17.38
CA LYS A 77 -12.69 -4.40 17.20
C LYS A 77 -11.72 -4.74 18.33
N LEU A 78 -10.92 -3.78 18.80
CA LEU A 78 -10.01 -3.98 19.93
C LEU A 78 -10.77 -4.25 21.24
N LYS A 79 -11.91 -3.60 21.47
CA LYS A 79 -12.79 -3.91 22.61
C LYS A 79 -13.31 -5.35 22.55
N ILE A 80 -13.73 -5.79 21.36
CA ILE A 80 -14.16 -7.18 21.14
C ILE A 80 -13.01 -8.14 21.44
N ILE A 81 -11.82 -7.91 20.85
CA ILE A 81 -10.64 -8.76 21.09
C ILE A 81 -10.31 -8.86 22.59
N LYS A 82 -10.35 -7.74 23.31
CA LYS A 82 -10.10 -7.72 24.77
C LYS A 82 -11.15 -8.45 25.60
N SER A 83 -12.38 -8.57 25.09
CA SER A 83 -13.46 -9.31 25.76
C SER A 83 -13.46 -10.81 25.50
N LEU A 84 -12.58 -11.31 24.62
CA LEU A 84 -12.53 -12.74 24.29
C LEU A 84 -11.95 -13.55 25.46
N THR A 85 -12.62 -14.64 25.80
CA THR A 85 -12.12 -15.59 26.80
C THR A 85 -11.25 -16.67 26.14
N PRO A 86 -10.33 -17.30 26.88
CA PRO A 86 -9.53 -18.42 26.35
C PRO A 86 -10.39 -19.56 25.76
N ALA A 87 -11.55 -19.85 26.37
CA ALA A 87 -12.47 -20.86 25.86
C ALA A 87 -13.08 -20.48 24.50
N MET A 88 -13.41 -19.20 24.29
CA MET A 88 -13.90 -18.72 22.99
C MET A 88 -12.83 -18.80 21.91
N LEU A 89 -11.58 -18.44 22.25
CA LEU A 89 -10.45 -18.56 21.33
C LEU A 89 -10.23 -20.02 20.93
N GLN A 90 -10.23 -20.93 21.91
CA GLN A 90 -10.09 -22.37 21.66
C GLN A 90 -11.21 -22.92 20.76
N ASN A 91 -12.47 -22.51 21.00
CA ASN A 91 -13.59 -22.91 20.15
C ASN A 91 -13.43 -22.38 18.72
N GLY A 92 -12.99 -21.12 18.56
CA GLY A 92 -12.70 -20.53 17.26
C GLY A 92 -11.56 -21.22 16.51
N GLU A 93 -10.52 -21.64 17.22
CA GLU A 93 -9.42 -22.44 16.64
C GLU A 93 -9.93 -23.79 16.13
N VAL A 94 -10.75 -24.50 16.93
CA VAL A 94 -11.35 -25.77 16.52
C VAL A 94 -12.24 -25.60 15.28
N GLU A 95 -13.03 -24.53 15.22
CA GLU A 95 -13.87 -24.21 14.06
C GLU A 95 -13.01 -23.93 12.81
N ALA A 96 -11.98 -23.09 12.95
CA ALA A 96 -11.05 -22.77 11.87
C ALA A 96 -10.32 -24.03 11.36
N ASP A 97 -9.90 -24.92 12.26
CA ASP A 97 -9.27 -26.19 11.91
C ASP A 97 -10.22 -27.13 11.18
N ASN A 98 -11.51 -27.15 11.55
CA ASN A 98 -12.52 -27.95 10.84
C ASN A 98 -12.76 -27.41 9.42
N ILE A 99 -12.81 -26.09 9.24
CA ILE A 99 -12.84 -25.46 7.91
C ILE A 99 -11.60 -25.87 7.11
N LEU A 100 -10.42 -25.81 7.73
CA LEU A 100 -9.17 -26.17 7.07
C LEU A 100 -9.11 -27.65 6.70
N LYS A 101 -9.59 -28.56 7.56
CA LYS A 101 -9.73 -30.00 7.25
C LYS A 101 -10.63 -30.23 6.05
N ASN A 102 -11.71 -29.45 5.91
CA ASN A 102 -12.63 -29.54 4.77
C ASN A 102 -12.03 -28.97 3.46
N LEU A 103 -11.17 -27.94 3.55
CA LEU A 103 -10.57 -27.28 2.39
C LEU A 103 -9.29 -27.95 1.90
N LYS A 104 -8.47 -28.51 2.80
CA LYS A 104 -7.20 -29.19 2.46
C LYS A 104 -7.33 -30.28 1.38
N PRO A 105 -8.27 -31.25 1.45
CA PRO A 105 -8.38 -32.29 0.43
C PRO A 105 -8.90 -31.75 -0.91
N LYS A 106 -9.50 -30.56 -0.93
CA LYS A 106 -9.97 -29.88 -2.15
C LYS A 106 -8.87 -29.10 -2.87
N ARG A 107 -7.65 -29.06 -2.34
CA ARG A 107 -6.51 -28.41 -3.01
C ARG A 107 -6.17 -29.18 -4.29
N CYS A 108 -6.13 -28.46 -5.41
CA CYS A 108 -5.87 -29.03 -6.72
C CYS A 108 -4.53 -28.50 -7.26
N PHE A 109 -3.53 -29.38 -7.39
CA PHE A 109 -2.18 -29.04 -7.85
C PHE A 109 -1.95 -29.41 -9.32
N SER A 110 -2.95 -29.91 -10.04
CA SER A 110 -2.82 -30.29 -11.46
C SER A 110 -2.89 -29.10 -12.42
N ARG A 111 -3.16 -27.90 -11.92
CA ARG A 111 -3.26 -26.68 -12.73
C ARG A 111 -2.00 -25.85 -12.58
N SER A 112 -1.42 -25.46 -13.71
CA SER A 112 -0.45 -24.37 -13.76
C SER A 112 -1.20 -23.06 -13.99
N ILE A 113 -1.16 -22.16 -13.01
CA ILE A 113 -1.75 -20.83 -13.11
C ILE A 113 -0.61 -19.84 -13.36
N VAL A 114 -0.69 -19.11 -14.47
CA VAL A 114 0.28 -18.08 -14.83
C VAL A 114 -0.40 -16.72 -14.72
N HIS A 115 0.20 -15.81 -13.96
CA HIS A 115 -0.19 -14.40 -13.89
C HIS A 115 0.87 -13.57 -14.62
N VAL A 116 0.45 -12.81 -15.62
CA VAL A 116 1.32 -11.91 -16.39
C VAL A 116 0.90 -10.48 -16.10
N ASP A 117 1.84 -9.68 -15.61
CA ASP A 117 1.66 -8.24 -15.37
C ASP A 117 2.68 -7.47 -16.21
N MET A 118 2.23 -6.43 -16.89
CA MET A 118 3.04 -5.64 -17.81
C MET A 118 3.76 -4.52 -17.05
N ASP A 119 5.08 -4.51 -17.14
CA ASP A 119 5.94 -3.54 -16.47
C ASP A 119 5.63 -2.08 -16.86
N ALA A 120 5.09 -1.32 -15.90
CA ALA A 120 4.74 0.09 -16.08
C ALA A 120 3.92 0.37 -17.37
N PHE A 121 2.99 -0.53 -17.70
CA PHE A 121 2.36 -0.68 -19.02
C PHE A 121 2.17 0.62 -19.85
N TYR A 122 1.30 1.55 -19.45
CA TYR A 122 1.05 2.76 -20.26
C TYR A 122 2.30 3.62 -20.44
N ALA A 123 3.13 3.80 -19.41
CA ALA A 123 4.38 4.54 -19.56
C ALA A 123 5.38 3.82 -20.46
N ALA A 124 5.38 2.48 -20.47
CA ALA A 124 6.22 1.69 -21.37
C ALA A 124 5.77 1.83 -22.83
N VAL A 125 4.45 1.92 -23.08
CA VAL A 125 3.90 2.19 -24.42
C VAL A 125 4.36 3.58 -24.90
N GLU A 126 4.20 4.61 -24.08
CA GLU A 126 4.65 5.96 -24.45
C GLU A 126 6.17 6.04 -24.70
N ILE A 127 6.99 5.34 -23.90
CA ILE A 127 8.44 5.28 -24.11
C ILE A 127 8.81 4.52 -25.39
N ARG A 128 8.03 3.50 -25.77
CA ARG A 128 8.23 2.79 -27.04
C ARG A 128 7.97 3.71 -28.22
N ASP A 129 6.88 4.48 -28.16
CA ASP A 129 6.43 5.34 -29.25
C ASP A 129 7.23 6.65 -29.33
N GLN A 130 7.78 7.10 -28.20
CA GLN A 130 8.68 8.27 -28.08
C GLN A 130 9.97 7.87 -27.33
N PRO A 131 10.97 7.30 -28.04
CA PRO A 131 12.19 6.76 -27.43
C PRO A 131 13.00 7.76 -26.58
N GLU A 132 12.89 9.06 -26.86
CA GLU A 132 13.51 10.14 -26.08
C GLU A 132 13.01 10.19 -24.62
N LEU A 133 11.84 9.62 -24.32
CA LEU A 133 11.29 9.55 -22.97
C LEU A 133 11.99 8.53 -22.07
N ARG A 134 12.79 7.61 -22.64
CA ARG A 134 13.43 6.50 -21.93
C ARG A 134 14.31 6.93 -20.74
N HIS A 135 14.93 8.09 -20.85
CA HIS A 135 15.86 8.62 -19.84
C HIS A 135 15.23 9.67 -18.92
N HIS A 136 13.93 9.90 -19.03
CA HIS A 136 13.21 10.91 -18.28
C HIS A 136 12.21 10.28 -17.29
N PRO A 137 11.92 10.93 -16.16
CA PRO A 137 10.79 10.54 -15.32
C PRO A 137 9.49 10.86 -16.05
N VAL A 138 8.67 9.83 -16.25
CA VAL A 138 7.45 9.90 -17.06
C VAL A 138 6.28 9.31 -16.26
N ALA A 139 5.15 9.99 -16.33
CA ALA A 139 3.87 9.48 -15.87
C ALA A 139 2.80 9.66 -16.94
N VAL A 140 1.81 8.77 -16.95
CA VAL A 140 0.66 8.85 -17.87
C VAL A 140 -0.56 9.25 -17.06
N GLY A 141 -1.33 10.21 -17.56
CA GLY A 141 -2.54 10.74 -16.93
C GLY A 141 -2.66 12.26 -17.11
N SER A 142 -3.09 12.95 -16.08
CA SER A 142 -3.27 14.41 -16.09
C SER A 142 -2.73 15.07 -14.83
N ASN A 143 -2.74 16.40 -14.77
CA ASN A 143 -2.44 17.12 -13.53
C ASN A 143 -3.40 16.73 -12.38
N SER A 144 -4.60 16.25 -12.69
CA SER A 144 -5.59 15.83 -11.69
C SER A 144 -5.31 14.45 -11.12
N MET A 145 -4.88 13.49 -11.96
CA MET A 145 -4.63 12.11 -11.53
C MET A 145 -3.65 11.39 -12.45
N LEU A 146 -2.70 10.66 -11.86
CA LEU A 146 -1.77 9.81 -12.59
C LEU A 146 -2.27 8.36 -12.61
N SER A 147 -2.33 7.78 -13.81
CA SER A 147 -2.70 6.39 -14.06
C SER A 147 -1.52 5.45 -13.79
N THR A 148 -0.32 5.83 -14.23
CA THR A 148 0.91 5.07 -13.98
C THR A 148 2.14 5.96 -14.10
N SER A 149 3.30 5.43 -13.71
CA SER A 149 4.61 6.06 -13.81
C SER A 149 5.68 5.04 -14.15
N ASN A 150 6.70 5.47 -14.90
CA ASN A 150 7.87 4.66 -15.19
C ASN A 150 8.75 4.47 -13.94
N TYR A 151 9.65 3.50 -13.99
CA TYR A 151 10.52 3.19 -12.86
C TYR A 151 11.45 4.34 -12.45
N ILE A 152 11.80 5.25 -13.37
CA ILE A 152 12.60 6.45 -13.06
C ILE A 152 11.78 7.40 -12.18
N ALA A 153 10.54 7.70 -12.55
CA ALA A 153 9.65 8.57 -11.77
C ALA A 153 9.30 7.96 -10.40
N ARG A 154 9.21 6.63 -10.29
CA ARG A 154 8.98 5.93 -9.01
C ARG A 154 10.07 6.20 -7.98
N ARG A 155 11.32 6.43 -8.40
CA ARG A 155 12.43 6.81 -7.51
C ARG A 155 12.27 8.19 -6.85
N PHE A 156 11.32 8.99 -7.33
CA PHE A 156 10.95 10.27 -6.72
C PHE A 156 9.64 10.16 -5.94
N GLY A 157 9.08 8.97 -5.81
CA GLY A 157 7.79 8.75 -5.17
C GLY A 157 6.57 8.99 -6.07
N VAL A 158 6.75 9.21 -7.37
CA VAL A 158 5.62 9.37 -8.29
C VAL A 158 5.01 7.98 -8.60
N ARG A 159 3.73 7.78 -8.28
CA ARG A 159 3.02 6.51 -8.47
C ARG A 159 1.59 6.71 -8.99
N ALA A 160 1.00 5.61 -9.45
CA ALA A 160 -0.42 5.54 -9.78
C ALA A 160 -1.29 5.93 -8.58
N GLY A 161 -2.37 6.67 -8.84
CA GLY A 161 -3.29 7.19 -7.83
C GLY A 161 -2.82 8.48 -7.14
N LEU A 162 -1.63 8.99 -7.49
CA LEU A 162 -1.14 10.30 -7.05
C LEU A 162 -1.68 11.39 -8.00
N PRO A 163 -2.18 12.53 -7.52
CA PRO A 163 -2.47 13.68 -8.36
C PRO A 163 -1.23 14.17 -9.12
N GLY A 164 -1.36 14.48 -10.41
CA GLY A 164 -0.24 14.89 -11.25
C GLY A 164 0.45 16.17 -10.78
N PHE A 165 -0.30 17.11 -10.19
CA PHE A 165 0.27 18.32 -9.60
C PHE A 165 1.21 18.00 -8.42
N LEU A 166 0.88 17.00 -7.58
CA LEU A 166 1.78 16.51 -6.52
C LEU A 166 2.95 15.74 -7.11
N GLY A 167 2.74 14.96 -8.17
CA GLY A 167 3.83 14.30 -8.89
C GLY A 167 4.91 15.28 -9.36
N LYS A 168 4.50 16.46 -9.86
CA LYS A 168 5.44 17.54 -10.24
C LYS A 168 6.11 18.22 -9.05
N LYS A 169 5.49 18.24 -7.86
CA LYS A 169 6.14 18.75 -6.64
C LYS A 169 7.24 17.80 -6.16
N LEU A 170 6.99 16.49 -6.23
CA LEU A 170 7.97 15.46 -5.91
C LEU A 170 9.10 15.36 -6.95
N CYS A 171 8.76 15.58 -8.22
CA CYS A 171 9.70 15.50 -9.34
C CYS A 171 9.44 16.65 -10.32
N PRO A 172 10.12 17.81 -10.18
CA PRO A 172 9.91 18.98 -11.04
C PRO A 172 10.11 18.71 -12.53
N GLN A 173 11.01 17.78 -12.86
CA GLN A 173 11.31 17.35 -14.22
C GLN A 173 10.36 16.27 -14.77
N LEU A 174 9.27 15.94 -14.04
CA LEU A 174 8.29 14.93 -14.45
C LEU A 174 7.55 15.33 -15.73
N LYS A 175 7.63 14.47 -16.74
CA LYS A 175 6.81 14.57 -17.96
C LYS A 175 5.50 13.82 -17.75
N ILE A 176 4.38 14.53 -17.81
CA ILE A 176 3.04 13.94 -17.76
C ILE A 176 2.52 13.84 -19.20
N ILE A 177 2.30 12.62 -19.66
CA ILE A 177 1.74 12.32 -20.99
C ILE A 177 0.24 12.09 -20.83
N PRO A 178 -0.62 12.75 -21.64
CA PRO A 178 -2.05 12.54 -21.60
C PRO A 178 -2.41 11.10 -21.98
N CYS A 179 -3.50 10.60 -21.41
CA CYS A 179 -4.12 9.34 -21.80
C CYS A 179 -5.15 9.54 -22.92
#